data_AF-U6DV82-F1
#
_entry.id   AF-U6DV82-F1
#
_cell.length_a   1.000
_cell.length_b   1.000
_cell.length_c   1.000
_cell.angle_alpha   90.00
_cell.angle_beta   90.00
_cell.angle_gamma   90.00
#
_symmetry.space_group_name_H-M   'P 1'
#
loop_
_entity.id
_entity.type
_entity.pdbx_description
1 polymer ?
#
loop_
_entity_poly.entity_id
_entity_poly.type
_entity_poly.pdbx_seq_one_letter_code
_entity_poly.pdbx_strand_id
1 'polypeptide(L)'
;PPGGTGGRRGLRPGKGSTEGVAAGKGSADGVAATPAAASASCPYRCIECNQEARELYRDYNHGVLKITICKSCQKPVDKYIEYDPVIILINAILCKAQAYRHILFNTKIN
;
A
#
# COMPACT_ATOMS: atom_id res chain seq x y z
N PRO A 1 -19.14 55.33 -4.75
CA PRO A 1 -19.09 54.29 -5.81
C PRO A 1 -17.70 53.62 -5.86
N PRO A 2 -17.65 52.33 -5.49
CA PRO A 2 -17.43 51.33 -6.52
C PRO A 2 -18.48 50.21 -6.43
N GLY A 3 -19.09 49.90 -7.56
CA GLY A 3 -20.04 48.81 -7.71
C GLY A 3 -19.36 47.60 -8.36
N GLY A 4 -19.89 46.41 -8.06
CA GLY A 4 -19.73 45.23 -8.90
C GLY A 4 -19.09 44.02 -8.22
N THR A 5 -19.80 43.35 -7.32
CA THR A 5 -19.57 41.94 -7.00
C THR A 5 -20.71 41.11 -7.61
N GLY A 6 -20.38 40.09 -8.39
CA GLY A 6 -21.40 39.16 -8.89
C GLY A 6 -20.88 38.15 -9.91
N GLY A 7 -21.10 36.85 -9.62
CA GLY A 7 -21.23 35.84 -10.66
C GLY A 7 -20.24 34.67 -10.64
N ARG A 8 -20.31 33.81 -9.62
CA ARG A 8 -19.90 32.39 -9.76
C ARG A 8 -21.09 31.50 -9.44
N ARG A 9 -21.53 30.71 -10.42
CA ARG A 9 -22.18 29.40 -10.23
C ARG A 9 -22.33 28.72 -11.60
N GLY A 10 -21.33 27.94 -11.96
CA GLY A 10 -21.46 26.89 -12.98
C GLY A 10 -22.03 25.65 -12.31
N LEU A 11 -23.17 25.19 -12.81
CA LEU A 11 -23.84 23.95 -12.44
C LEU A 11 -23.66 22.98 -13.60
N ARG A 12 -23.22 21.74 -13.36
CA ARG A 12 -23.87 20.52 -13.91
C ARG A 12 -23.23 19.21 -13.42
N PRO A 13 -23.98 18.09 -13.55
CA PRO A 13 -23.85 16.87 -12.74
C PRO A 13 -23.36 15.63 -13.51
N GLY A 14 -23.04 14.57 -12.78
CA GLY A 14 -23.00 13.18 -13.26
C GLY A 14 -22.52 12.26 -12.12
N LYS A 15 -23.40 11.59 -11.35
CA LYS A 15 -24.10 10.30 -11.56
C LYS A 15 -23.17 9.06 -11.67
N GLY A 16 -23.37 8.15 -10.70
CA GLY A 16 -23.11 6.70 -10.76
C GLY A 16 -21.68 6.29 -10.35
N SER A 17 -21.43 5.19 -9.64
CA SER A 17 -22.28 4.17 -9.02
C SER A 17 -21.43 3.45 -7.97
N THR A 18 -22.11 2.71 -7.10
CA THR A 18 -21.65 1.71 -6.12
C THR A 18 -20.56 0.76 -6.67
N GLU A 19 -19.58 0.32 -5.87
CA GLU A 19 -19.50 -1.02 -5.21
C GLU A 19 -18.23 -0.98 -4.29
N GLY A 20 -18.27 -1.34 -2.98
CA GLY A 20 -18.04 -2.69 -2.43
C GLY A 20 -16.59 -3.20 -2.67
N VAL A 21 -15.77 -3.75 -1.75
CA VAL A 21 -15.93 -4.43 -0.46
C VAL A 21 -14.54 -4.69 0.18
N ALA A 22 -14.42 -4.52 1.52
CA ALA A 22 -13.56 -5.16 2.56
C ALA A 22 -12.01 -5.31 2.38
N ALA A 23 -11.14 -5.42 3.40
CA ALA A 23 -11.21 -5.78 4.83
C ALA A 23 -9.98 -5.17 5.55
N GLY A 24 -9.91 -4.96 6.87
CA GLY A 24 -10.74 -5.46 7.96
C GLY A 24 -10.49 -4.75 9.30
N LYS A 25 -11.43 -5.02 10.21
CA LYS A 25 -11.60 -4.51 11.58
C LYS A 25 -10.41 -4.74 12.51
N GLY A 26 -10.24 -3.85 13.49
CA GLY A 26 -9.50 -4.11 14.72
C GLY A 26 -10.39 -4.64 15.87
N SER A 27 -9.78 -5.32 16.85
CA SER A 27 -9.87 -5.06 18.29
C SER A 27 -9.00 -6.04 19.10
N ALA A 28 -8.62 -5.63 20.30
CA ALA A 28 -7.83 -6.35 21.31
C ALA A 28 -8.64 -7.44 22.04
N ASP A 29 -7.96 -8.51 22.48
CA ASP A 29 -7.84 -9.02 23.87
C ASP A 29 -7.20 -10.42 23.86
N GLY A 30 -6.31 -10.71 24.82
CA GLY A 30 -5.47 -11.91 24.83
C GLY A 30 -5.98 -13.07 25.68
N VAL A 31 -5.64 -14.31 25.31
CA VAL A 31 -5.31 -15.47 26.18
C VAL A 31 -4.49 -16.46 25.35
N ALA A 32 -3.53 -17.13 25.99
CA ALA A 32 -2.58 -18.10 25.45
C ALA A 32 -3.23 -19.39 24.89
N ALA A 33 -2.71 -19.85 23.74
CA ALA A 33 -2.34 -21.25 23.40
C ALA A 33 -2.10 -21.35 21.89
N THR A 34 -0.95 -21.90 21.48
CA THR A 34 -0.62 -22.27 20.09
C THR A 34 -1.56 -23.37 19.59
N PRO A 35 -1.91 -23.37 18.29
CA PRO A 35 -1.26 -24.33 17.39
C PRO A 35 -0.97 -23.75 15.98
N ALA A 36 -0.17 -24.50 15.23
CA ALA A 36 0.20 -24.22 13.85
C ALA A 36 -1.01 -24.17 12.88
N ALA A 37 -0.79 -23.50 11.75
CA ALA A 37 -1.59 -23.52 10.51
C ALA A 37 -2.92 -22.73 10.51
N ALA A 38 -2.81 -21.43 10.26
CA ALA A 38 -3.64 -20.80 9.23
C ALA A 38 -2.71 -20.53 8.05
N SER A 39 -2.99 -21.11 6.88
CA SER A 39 -2.31 -20.81 5.62
C SER A 39 -2.61 -19.35 5.23
N ALA A 40 -1.94 -18.43 5.91
CA ALA A 40 -1.88 -17.04 5.50
C ALA A 40 -1.05 -17.02 4.22
N SER A 41 -1.70 -16.81 3.08
CA SER A 41 -0.98 -16.42 1.87
C SER A 41 -0.16 -15.19 2.25
N CYS A 42 1.17 -15.32 2.24
CA CYS A 42 2.09 -14.20 2.29
C CYS A 42 2.43 -13.86 0.83
N PRO A 43 1.60 -13.06 0.13
CA PRO A 43 1.79 -12.83 -1.30
C PRO A 43 3.02 -11.96 -1.58
N TYR A 44 3.62 -11.36 -0.56
CA TYR A 44 4.67 -10.37 -0.71
C TYR A 44 6.03 -10.88 -0.22
N ARG A 45 7.10 -10.27 -0.74
CA ARG A 45 8.49 -10.56 -0.39
C ARG A 45 9.21 -9.28 0.01
N CYS A 46 10.05 -9.34 1.03
CA CYS A 46 10.89 -8.21 1.39
C CYS A 46 11.95 -7.92 0.32
N ILE A 47 12.04 -6.67 -0.14
CA ILE A 47 13.00 -6.25 -1.18
C ILE A 47 14.46 -6.32 -0.73
N GLU A 48 14.71 -6.35 0.59
CA GLU A 48 16.05 -6.37 1.18
C GLU A 48 16.55 -7.81 1.37
N CYS A 49 15.78 -8.64 2.09
CA CYS A 49 16.20 -9.98 2.52
C CYS A 49 15.45 -11.14 1.86
N ASN A 50 14.48 -10.88 0.98
CA ASN A 50 13.66 -11.89 0.28
C ASN A 50 12.78 -12.78 1.18
N GLN A 51 12.67 -12.48 2.48
CA GLN A 51 11.76 -13.18 3.38
C GLN A 51 10.30 -12.80 3.10
N GLU A 52 9.39 -13.74 3.32
CA GLU A 52 7.94 -13.54 3.16
C GLU A 52 7.40 -12.43 4.04
N ALA A 53 6.47 -11.66 3.50
CA ALA A 53 5.72 -10.62 4.19
C ALA A 53 4.22 -10.80 3.96
N ARG A 54 3.44 -10.53 5.02
CA ARG A 54 1.97 -10.63 4.99
C ARG A 54 1.31 -9.42 4.33
N GLU A 55 1.95 -8.27 4.44
CA GLU A 55 1.45 -6.96 4.03
C GLU A 55 2.65 -6.08 3.67
N LEU A 56 2.47 -5.11 2.76
CA LEU A 56 3.49 -4.13 2.41
C LEU A 56 3.35 -2.88 3.28
N TYR A 57 2.12 -2.45 3.52
CA TYR A 57 1.78 -1.27 4.29
C TYR A 57 0.55 -1.53 5.18
N ARG A 58 0.35 -0.64 6.14
CA ARG A 58 -0.89 -0.53 6.92
C ARG A 58 -1.51 0.83 6.67
N ASP A 59 -2.81 0.82 6.40
CA ASP A 59 -3.62 2.03 6.37
C ASP A 59 -4.04 2.37 7.79
N TYR A 60 -3.53 3.50 8.28
CA TYR A 60 -4.10 4.11 9.47
C TYR A 60 -5.26 4.99 9.00
N ASN A 61 -6.43 4.83 9.64
CA ASN A 61 -7.57 5.74 9.45
C ASN A 61 -7.02 7.18 9.44
N HIS A 62 -7.47 8.02 8.49
CA HIS A 62 -6.89 9.32 8.08
C HIS A 62 -5.98 9.32 6.83
N GLY A 63 -5.89 8.22 6.08
CA GLY A 63 -5.19 8.19 4.79
C GLY A 63 -3.67 8.20 4.92
N VAL A 64 -3.15 7.90 6.12
CA VAL A 64 -1.71 7.75 6.36
C VAL A 64 -1.35 6.29 6.14
N LEU A 65 -0.69 6.04 5.02
CA LEU A 65 -0.04 4.78 4.68
C LEU A 65 1.26 4.66 5.47
N LYS A 66 1.46 3.54 6.16
CA LYS A 66 2.73 3.23 6.84
C LYS A 66 3.32 1.94 6.31
N ILE A 67 4.52 2.02 5.75
CA ILE A 67 5.27 0.83 5.31
C ILE A 67 5.55 -0.09 6.50
N THR A 68 5.32 -1.37 6.31
CA THR A 68 5.59 -2.38 7.32
C THR A 68 7.07 -2.71 7.40
N ILE A 69 7.53 -3.13 8.59
CA ILE A 69 8.92 -3.49 8.83
C ILE A 69 9.07 -5.01 8.74
N CYS A 70 10.06 -5.46 7.99
CA CYS A 70 10.38 -6.87 7.86
C CYS A 70 10.87 -7.44 9.20
N LYS A 71 10.26 -8.53 9.67
CA LYS A 71 10.63 -9.17 10.94
C LYS A 71 12.03 -9.79 10.93
N SER A 72 12.55 -10.16 9.76
CA SER A 72 13.86 -10.80 9.61
C SER A 72 15.00 -9.78 9.58
N CYS A 73 14.94 -8.78 8.69
CA CYS A 73 16.03 -7.82 8.51
C CYS A 73 15.80 -6.44 9.15
N GLN A 74 14.65 -6.19 9.77
CA GLN A 74 14.29 -4.93 10.43
C GLN A 74 14.35 -3.68 9.53
N LYS A 75 14.23 -3.87 8.21
CA LYS A 75 14.12 -2.82 7.21
C LYS A 75 12.69 -2.74 6.65
N PRO A 76 12.27 -1.62 6.02
CA PRO A 76 11.00 -1.55 5.32
C PRO A 76 10.84 -2.71 4.34
N VAL A 77 9.68 -3.38 4.35
CA VAL A 77 9.42 -4.55 3.50
C VAL A 77 9.59 -4.17 2.02
N ASP A 78 9.01 -3.03 1.65
CA ASP A 78 9.14 -2.48 0.31
C ASP A 78 8.95 -0.96 0.34
N LYS A 79 10.01 -0.21 0.01
CA LYS A 79 9.95 1.26 -0.06
C LYS A 79 9.41 1.77 -1.40
N TYR A 80 9.40 0.94 -2.44
CA TYR A 80 9.05 1.37 -3.79
C TYR A 80 7.54 1.60 -3.96
N ILE A 81 6.71 1.17 -3.01
CA ILE A 81 5.26 1.42 -3.03
C ILE A 81 4.89 2.91 -2.95
N GLU A 82 5.77 3.75 -2.41
CA GLU A 82 5.56 5.20 -2.31
C GLU A 82 6.18 5.96 -3.50
N TYR A 83 6.92 5.25 -4.37
CA TYR A 83 7.66 5.88 -5.46
C TYR A 83 6.83 5.86 -6.74
N ASP A 84 7.02 6.88 -7.57
CA ASP A 84 6.47 6.87 -8.92
C ASP A 84 7.06 5.71 -9.74
N PRO A 85 6.26 5.01 -10.57
CA PRO A 85 6.73 3.92 -11.42
C PRO A 85 7.99 4.24 -12.24
N VAL A 86 8.20 5.49 -12.67
CA VAL A 86 9.40 5.88 -13.42
C VAL A 86 10.68 5.71 -12.59
N ILE A 87 10.61 6.00 -11.29
CA ILE A 87 11.75 5.85 -10.36
C ILE A 87 12.06 4.38 -10.12
N ILE A 88 11.02 3.55 -10.04
CA ILE A 88 11.16 2.09 -9.90
C ILE A 88 11.82 1.53 -11.17
N LEU A 89 11.37 1.95 -12.35
CA LEU A 89 11.92 1.54 -13.64
C LEU A 89 13.39 1.94 -13.79
N ILE A 90 13.77 3.18 -13.42
CA ILE A 90 15.17 3.62 -13.46
C ILE A 90 16.03 2.71 -12.57
N ASN A 91 15.58 2.39 -11.35
CA ASN A 91 16.33 1.50 -10.46
C ASN A 91 16.42 0.07 -10.99
N ALA A 92 15.42 -0.41 -11.73
CA ALA A 92 15.46 -1.70 -12.42
C ALA A 92 16.45 -1.68 -13.60
N ILE A 93 16.49 -0.62 -14.40
CA ILE A 93 17.49 -0.43 -15.49
C ILE A 93 18.91 -0.38 -14.93
N LEU A 94 19.08 0.20 -13.74
CA LEU A 94 20.35 0.20 -12.99
C LEU A 94 20.64 -1.14 -12.30
N CYS A 95 19.91 -2.20 -12.62
CA CYS A 95 20.07 -3.54 -12.10
C CYS A 95 20.02 -3.65 -10.56
N LYS A 96 19.32 -2.75 -9.87
CA LYS A 96 19.19 -2.83 -8.42
C LYS A 96 18.27 -3.98 -8.03
N ALA A 97 18.81 -4.99 -7.34
CA ALA A 97 18.08 -6.17 -6.91
C ALA A 97 16.75 -5.86 -6.18
N GLN A 98 16.72 -4.77 -5.42
CA GLN A 98 15.52 -4.34 -4.69
C GLN A 98 14.36 -3.97 -5.63
N ALA A 99 14.65 -3.30 -6.76
CA ALA A 99 13.64 -2.90 -7.73
C ALA A 99 13.08 -4.12 -8.47
N TYR A 100 13.94 -5.09 -8.83
CA TYR A 100 13.47 -6.35 -9.41
C TYR A 100 12.57 -7.14 -8.46
N ARG A 101 12.93 -7.23 -7.17
CA ARG A 101 12.08 -7.91 -6.18
C ARG A 101 10.72 -7.22 -6.01
N HIS A 102 10.68 -5.90 -6.05
CA HIS A 102 9.43 -5.15 -6.07
C HIS A 102 8.57 -5.57 -7.28
N ILE A 103 9.12 -5.47 -8.49
CA ILE A 103 8.41 -5.76 -9.75
C ILE A 103 7.90 -7.21 -9.79
N LEU A 104 8.73 -8.17 -9.37
CA LEU A 104 8.41 -9.60 -9.50
C LEU A 104 7.41 -10.09 -8.46
N PHE A 105 7.45 -9.57 -7.22
CA PHE A 105 6.72 -10.16 -6.10
C PHE A 105 5.72 -9.23 -5.44
N ASN A 106 5.88 -7.91 -5.56
CA ASN A 106 5.09 -6.93 -4.81
C ASN A 106 4.22 -6.04 -5.70
N THR A 107 4.43 -6.03 -7.02
CA THR A 107 3.56 -5.35 -7.98
C THR A 107 2.40 -6.27 -8.39
N LYS A 108 1.17 -5.77 -8.34
CA LYS A 108 0.01 -6.43 -8.97
C LYS A 108 -0.15 -5.87 -10.38
N ILE A 109 -0.05 -6.73 -11.39
CA ILE A 109 -0.45 -6.38 -12.76
C ILE A 109 -1.97 -6.48 -12.78
N ASN A 110 -2.66 -5.35 -12.80
CA ASN A 110 -4.11 -5.26 -12.82
C ASN A 110 -4.60 -5.13 -14.26
#